data_AF-A0AB37CY14-F1
#
_entry.id   AF-A0AB37CY14-F1
#
_cell.length_a   1.000
_cell.length_b   1.000
_cell.length_c   1.000
_cell.angle_alpha   90.00
_cell.angle_beta   90.00
_cell.angle_gamma   90.00
#
_symmetry.space_group_name_H-M   'P 1'
#
loop_
_entity.id
_entity.type
_entity.pdbx_description
1 polymer ?
#
loop_
_entity_poly.entity_id
_entity_poly.type
_entity_poly.pdbx_seq_one_letter_code
_entity_poly.pdbx_strand_id
1 'polypeptide(L)'
;MSKEQKVIYEPHPVSEERKRELKGKGYKILDAAFKPDDFENDEFDETEALEAISELNRELAVENSQLKEALAGSEKLASEIEAQKTQLSDVTQERDALAIKAAELEKTVESLNKTIADLESKNKQKPAQEPKNAKPEDQPKE
;
A
#
# COMPACT_ATOMS: atom_id res chain seq x y z
N MET A 1 -21.58 4.26 -40.25
CA MET A 1 -20.58 5.17 -40.84
C MET A 1 -19.70 4.37 -41.77
N SER A 2 -19.82 4.56 -43.08
CA SER A 2 -18.97 3.87 -44.05
C SER A 2 -17.55 4.40 -43.91
N LYS A 3 -16.57 3.54 -43.58
CA LYS A 3 -15.16 3.92 -43.67
C LYS A 3 -14.87 4.27 -45.13
N GLU A 4 -14.38 5.46 -45.40
CA GLU A 4 -13.90 5.84 -46.73
C GLU A 4 -12.88 4.80 -47.19
N GLN A 5 -13.20 4.04 -48.24
CA GLN A 5 -12.31 3.04 -48.80
C GLN A 5 -11.32 3.76 -49.71
N LYS A 6 -10.02 3.54 -49.47
CA LYS A 6 -8.96 4.09 -50.32
C LYS A 6 -9.11 3.56 -51.76
N VAL A 7 -8.90 4.42 -52.76
CA VAL A 7 -8.98 4.06 -54.18
C VAL A 7 -7.58 3.82 -54.71
N ILE A 8 -7.41 2.79 -55.54
CA ILE A 8 -6.17 2.53 -56.28
C ILE A 8 -6.48 2.33 -57.77
N TYR A 9 -5.68 2.95 -58.64
CA TYR A 9 -5.84 2.88 -60.08
C TYR A 9 -4.81 1.91 -60.69
N GLU A 10 -5.27 0.84 -61.32
CA GLU A 10 -4.43 -0.22 -61.93
C GLU A 10 -4.92 -0.50 -63.37
N PRO A 11 -4.00 -0.78 -64.32
CA PRO A 11 -4.37 -1.10 -65.69
C PRO A 11 -5.18 -2.41 -65.76
N HIS A 12 -6.34 -2.39 -66.40
CA HIS A 12 -7.18 -3.58 -66.54
C HIS A 12 -6.85 -4.39 -67.81
N PRO A 13 -6.88 -5.74 -67.76
CA PRO A 13 -7.33 -6.56 -66.63
C PRO A 13 -6.25 -6.77 -65.55
N VAL A 14 -6.62 -6.54 -64.28
CA VAL A 14 -5.77 -6.86 -63.12
C VAL A 14 -5.78 -8.37 -62.85
N SER A 15 -4.64 -8.95 -62.49
CA SER A 15 -4.53 -10.36 -62.14
C SER A 15 -5.34 -10.70 -60.88
N GLU A 16 -5.79 -11.95 -60.75
CA GLU A 16 -6.56 -12.39 -59.58
C GLU A 16 -5.77 -12.30 -58.27
N GLU A 17 -4.46 -12.53 -58.31
CA GLU A 17 -3.56 -12.39 -57.16
C GLU A 17 -3.47 -10.92 -56.70
N ARG A 18 -3.22 -9.99 -57.63
CA ARG A 18 -3.14 -8.55 -57.33
C ARG A 18 -4.47 -7.98 -56.86
N LYS A 19 -5.60 -8.42 -57.45
CA LYS A 19 -6.95 -8.06 -56.95
C LYS A 19 -7.17 -8.52 -55.52
N ARG A 20 -6.74 -9.74 -55.17
CA ARG A 20 -6.90 -10.29 -53.82
C ARG A 20 -6.08 -9.51 -52.80
N GLU A 21 -4.83 -9.18 -53.14
CA GLU A 21 -3.95 -8.37 -52.30
C GLU A 21 -4.54 -6.97 -52.04
N LEU A 22 -4.91 -6.24 -53.10
CA LEU A 22 -5.45 -4.89 -52.99
C LEU A 22 -6.80 -4.86 -52.25
N LYS A 23 -7.68 -5.82 -52.50
CA LYS A 23 -8.93 -5.97 -51.74
C LYS A 23 -8.69 -6.34 -50.28
N GLY A 24 -7.69 -7.18 -49.99
CA GLY A 24 -7.28 -7.54 -48.63
C GLY A 24 -6.76 -6.34 -47.84
N LYS A 25 -6.05 -5.43 -48.52
CA LYS A 25 -5.62 -4.12 -47.99
C LYS A 25 -6.77 -3.09 -47.91
N GLY A 26 -7.98 -3.43 -48.39
CA GLY A 26 -9.18 -2.59 -48.30
C GLY A 26 -9.36 -1.59 -49.44
N TYR A 27 -8.58 -1.69 -50.53
CA TYR A 27 -8.66 -0.77 -51.66
C TYR A 27 -9.84 -1.06 -52.58
N LYS A 28 -10.42 0.02 -53.13
CA LYS A 28 -11.29 -0.02 -54.30
C LYS A 28 -10.43 0.12 -55.56
N ILE A 29 -10.41 -0.92 -56.38
CA ILE A 29 -9.60 -0.97 -57.60
C ILE A 29 -10.41 -0.33 -58.74
N LEU A 30 -9.87 0.72 -59.35
CA LEU A 30 -10.39 1.36 -60.56
C LEU A 30 -9.41 1.23 -61.72
N ASP A 31 -9.91 1.38 -62.93
CA ASP A 31 -9.07 1.34 -64.13
C ASP A 31 -8.23 2.61 -64.24
N ALA A 32 -6.94 2.45 -64.50
CA ALA A 32 -5.97 3.53 -64.73
C ALA A 32 -6.43 4.53 -65.80
N ALA A 33 -7.29 4.14 -66.75
CA ALA A 33 -7.90 5.06 -67.71
C ALA A 33 -8.74 6.17 -67.07
N PHE A 34 -9.21 5.99 -65.82
CA PHE A 34 -9.96 6.99 -65.04
C PHE A 34 -9.12 7.69 -63.99
N LYS A 35 -7.79 7.47 -63.97
CA LYS A 35 -6.88 8.09 -63.02
C LYS A 35 -6.78 9.60 -63.32
N PRO A 36 -7.12 10.49 -62.37
CA PRO A 36 -6.88 11.92 -62.52
C PRO A 36 -5.37 12.21 -62.62
N ASP A 37 -5.00 13.26 -63.35
CA ASP A 37 -3.58 13.63 -63.56
C ASP A 37 -2.85 13.94 -62.24
N ASP A 38 -3.54 14.54 -61.27
CA ASP A 38 -3.01 14.89 -59.95
C ASP A 38 -3.14 13.76 -58.90
N PHE A 39 -3.55 12.56 -59.30
CA PHE A 39 -3.73 11.44 -58.37
C PHE A 39 -2.49 10.54 -58.33
N GLU A 40 -2.00 10.23 -57.14
CA GLU A 40 -0.97 9.22 -56.94
C GLU A 40 -1.56 8.06 -56.12
N ASN A 41 -1.21 6.82 -56.49
CA ASN A 41 -1.62 5.68 -55.70
C ASN A 41 -0.79 5.68 -54.41
N ASP A 42 -1.44 5.55 -53.25
CA ASP A 42 -0.75 5.27 -51.98
C ASP A 42 -0.02 3.92 -52.13
N GLU A 43 1.28 3.95 -52.40
CA GLU A 43 2.11 2.76 -52.32
C GLU A 43 2.19 2.34 -50.85
N PHE A 44 1.78 1.10 -50.57
CA PHE A 44 1.99 0.53 -49.25
C PHE A 44 3.47 0.18 -49.13
N ASP A 45 4.21 0.97 -48.36
CA ASP A 45 5.61 0.66 -48.05
C ASP A 45 5.68 -0.38 -46.94
N GLU A 46 5.98 -1.61 -47.32
CA GLU A 46 6.18 -2.72 -46.38
C GLU A 46 7.41 -2.47 -45.48
N THR A 47 8.41 -1.71 -45.95
CA THR A 47 9.62 -1.43 -45.16
C THR A 47 9.33 -0.46 -44.02
N GLU A 48 8.57 0.60 -44.27
CA GLU A 48 8.10 1.54 -43.23
C GLU A 48 7.21 0.81 -42.20
N ALA A 49 6.33 -0.07 -42.67
CA ALA A 49 5.49 -0.87 -41.77
C ALA A 49 6.31 -1.83 -40.89
N LEU A 50 7.35 -2.47 -41.44
CA LEU A 50 8.24 -3.35 -40.69
C LEU A 50 9.08 -2.58 -39.66
N GLU A 51 9.57 -1.38 -40.02
CA GLU A 51 10.30 -0.52 -39.11
C GLU A 51 9.41 -0.08 -37.93
N ALA A 52 8.19 0.38 -38.20
CA ALA A 52 7.21 0.74 -37.17
C ALA A 52 6.88 -0.44 -36.24
N ILE A 53 6.72 -1.66 -36.78
CA ILE A 53 6.52 -2.87 -35.96
C ILE A 53 7.74 -3.15 -35.08
N SER A 54 8.95 -2.95 -35.60
CA SER A 54 10.18 -3.16 -34.83
C SER A 54 10.32 -2.18 -33.67
N GLU A 55 9.95 -0.91 -33.89
CA GLU A 55 9.94 0.13 -32.85
C GLU A 55 8.90 -0.16 -31.78
N LEU A 56 7.66 -0.51 -32.18
CA LEU A 56 6.61 -0.91 -31.26
C LEU A 56 7.01 -2.11 -30.40
N ASN A 57 7.67 -3.12 -30.99
CA ASN A 57 8.17 -4.26 -30.23
C ASN A 57 9.27 -3.88 -29.23
N ARG A 58 10.13 -2.93 -29.59
CA ARG A 58 11.16 -2.41 -28.68
C ARG A 58 10.54 -1.66 -27.52
N GLU A 59 9.57 -0.80 -27.79
CA GLU A 59 8.83 -0.06 -26.75
C GLU A 59 8.08 -1.02 -25.84
N LEU A 60 7.37 -2.01 -26.40
CA LEU A 60 6.67 -3.05 -25.66
C LEU A 60 7.62 -3.86 -24.77
N ALA A 61 8.86 -4.12 -25.21
CA ALA A 61 9.86 -4.80 -24.39
C ALA A 61 10.31 -3.94 -23.19
N VAL A 62 10.49 -2.64 -23.39
CA VAL A 62 10.83 -1.69 -22.31
C VAL A 62 9.69 -1.62 -21.30
N GLU A 63 8.45 -1.44 -21.76
CA GLU A 63 7.27 -1.35 -20.89
C GLU A 63 7.08 -2.63 -20.08
N ASN A 64 7.23 -3.81 -20.70
CA ASN A 64 7.17 -5.08 -19.97
C ASN A 64 8.25 -5.22 -18.90
N SER A 65 9.46 -4.71 -19.16
CA SER A 65 10.53 -4.70 -18.16
C SER A 65 10.16 -3.81 -16.96
N GLN A 66 9.65 -2.61 -17.23
CA GLN A 66 9.22 -1.68 -16.18
C GLN A 66 8.06 -2.23 -15.36
N LEU A 67 7.07 -2.87 -16.00
CA LEU A 67 5.96 -3.53 -15.30
C LEU A 67 6.45 -4.65 -14.38
N LYS A 68 7.45 -5.43 -14.82
CA LYS A 68 8.03 -6.49 -14.01
C LYS A 68 8.77 -5.95 -12.78
N GLU A 69 9.52 -4.87 -12.94
CA GLU A 69 10.19 -4.19 -11.82
C GLU A 69 9.18 -3.59 -10.84
N ALA A 70 8.13 -2.94 -11.35
CA ALA A 70 7.05 -2.40 -10.53
C ALA A 70 6.31 -3.49 -9.75
N LEU A 71 6.06 -4.65 -10.38
CA LEU A 71 5.43 -5.80 -9.72
C LEU A 71 6.30 -6.32 -8.57
N ALA A 72 7.61 -6.50 -8.80
CA ALA A 72 8.54 -6.92 -7.76
C ALA A 72 8.61 -5.90 -6.59
N GLY A 73 8.55 -4.61 -6.90
CA GLY A 73 8.45 -3.55 -5.89
C GLY A 73 7.17 -3.64 -5.07
N SER A 74 6.03 -3.88 -5.73
CA SER A 74 4.73 -4.05 -5.07
C SER A 74 4.70 -5.27 -4.15
N GLU A 75 5.28 -6.40 -4.55
CA GLU A 75 5.36 -7.61 -3.71
C GLU A 75 6.20 -7.37 -2.46
N LYS A 76 7.31 -6.62 -2.58
CA LYS A 76 8.13 -6.23 -1.45
C LYS A 76 7.36 -5.35 -0.46
N LEU A 77 6.65 -4.34 -0.97
CA LEU A 77 5.82 -3.47 -0.14
C LEU A 77 4.69 -4.24 0.57
N ALA A 78 4.07 -5.21 -0.12
CA ALA A 78 3.05 -6.07 0.49
C ALA A 78 3.62 -6.90 1.66
N SER A 79 4.83 -7.45 1.49
CA SER A 79 5.52 -8.19 2.55
C SER A 79 5.85 -7.29 3.75
N GLU A 80 6.27 -6.05 3.48
CA GLU A 80 6.58 -5.06 4.53
C GLU A 80 5.32 -4.62 5.30
N ILE A 81 4.18 -4.44 4.61
CA ILE A 81 2.88 -4.16 5.24
C ILE A 81 2.47 -5.30 6.18
N GLU A 82 2.58 -6.56 5.76
CA GLU A 82 2.24 -7.70 6.62
C GLU A 82 3.18 -7.82 7.84
N ALA A 83 4.47 -7.53 7.66
CA ALA A 83 5.40 -7.46 8.77
C ALA A 83 5.04 -6.35 9.77
N GLN A 84 4.75 -5.13 9.29
CA GLN A 84 4.33 -4.01 10.14
C GLN A 84 3.02 -4.28 10.87
N LYS A 85 2.06 -4.92 10.20
CA LYS A 85 0.77 -5.31 10.79
C LYS A 85 0.95 -6.30 11.94
N THR A 86 1.86 -7.26 11.79
CA THR A 86 2.22 -8.22 12.84
C THR A 86 2.84 -7.49 14.04
N GLN A 87 3.83 -6.62 13.79
CA GLN A 87 4.44 -5.81 14.85
C GLN A 87 3.44 -4.93 15.60
N LEU A 88 2.50 -4.31 14.88
CA LEU A 88 1.46 -3.46 15.49
C LEU A 88 0.53 -4.28 16.39
N SER A 89 0.22 -5.53 16.00
CA SER A 89 -0.54 -6.45 16.85
C SER A 89 0.20 -6.76 18.15
N ASP A 90 1.49 -7.06 18.07
CA ASP A 90 2.32 -7.37 19.26
C ASP A 90 2.38 -6.18 20.21
N VAL A 91 2.65 -4.98 19.69
CA VAL A 91 2.65 -3.74 20.48
C VAL A 91 1.29 -3.46 21.12
N THR A 92 0.20 -3.79 20.43
CA THR A 92 -1.16 -3.62 20.97
C THR A 92 -1.39 -4.56 22.15
N GLN A 93 -0.97 -5.83 22.04
CA GLN A 93 -1.07 -6.79 23.15
C GLN A 93 -0.22 -6.37 24.36
N GLU A 94 1.01 -5.88 24.12
CA GLU A 94 1.88 -5.37 25.19
C GLU A 94 1.24 -4.16 25.88
N ARG A 95 0.67 -3.21 25.12
CA ARG A 95 -0.04 -2.06 25.68
C ARG A 95 -1.20 -2.50 26.57
N ASP A 96 -2.00 -3.46 26.11
CA ASP A 96 -3.17 -3.93 26.85
C ASP A 96 -2.75 -4.67 28.14
N ALA A 97 -1.68 -5.47 28.09
CA ALA A 97 -1.11 -6.10 29.27
C ALA A 97 -0.58 -5.07 30.29
N LEU A 98 0.08 -4.01 29.82
CA LEU A 98 0.54 -2.91 30.67
C LEU A 98 -0.63 -2.13 31.28
N ALA A 99 -1.72 -1.92 30.54
CA ALA A 99 -2.91 -1.25 31.05
C ALA A 99 -3.57 -2.04 32.19
N ILE A 100 -3.63 -3.38 32.08
CA ILE A 100 -4.10 -4.25 33.16
C ILE A 100 -3.22 -4.11 34.40
N LYS A 101 -1.90 -4.16 34.22
CA LYS A 101 -0.93 -4.03 35.32
C LYS A 101 -1.01 -2.66 36.00
N ALA A 102 -1.25 -1.59 35.24
CA ALA A 102 -1.46 -0.25 35.80
C ALA A 102 -2.70 -0.21 36.72
N ALA A 103 -3.83 -0.79 36.28
CA ALA A 103 -5.04 -0.86 37.09
C ALA A 103 -4.87 -1.69 38.38
N GLU A 104 -4.06 -2.74 38.36
CA GLU A 104 -3.71 -3.53 39.56
C GLU A 104 -2.84 -2.73 40.55
N LEU A 105 -1.89 -1.95 40.04
CA LEU A 105 -1.07 -1.06 40.85
C LEU A 105 -1.92 0.06 41.48
N GLU A 106 -2.88 0.63 40.74
CA GLU A 106 -3.82 1.62 41.30
C GLU A 106 -4.59 1.05 42.49
N LYS A 107 -5.16 -0.15 42.38
CA LYS A 107 -5.83 -0.84 43.49
C LYS A 107 -4.90 -1.11 44.67
N THR A 108 -3.65 -1.46 44.40
CA THR A 108 -2.64 -1.69 45.43
C THR A 108 -2.34 -0.40 46.18
N VAL A 109 -2.15 0.72 45.47
CA VAL A 109 -1.95 2.05 46.06
C VAL A 109 -3.16 2.46 46.92
N GLU A 110 -4.38 2.24 46.45
CA GLU A 110 -5.60 2.52 47.23
C GLU A 110 -5.63 1.74 48.55
N SER A 111 -5.30 0.44 48.52
CA SER A 111 -5.26 -0.42 49.71
C SER A 111 -4.18 0.00 50.72
N LEU A 112 -3.00 0.39 50.22
CA LEU A 112 -1.91 0.89 51.05
C LEU A 112 -2.29 2.22 51.70
N ASN A 113 -2.88 3.15 50.95
CA ASN A 113 -3.38 4.42 51.47
C ASN A 113 -4.41 4.22 52.59
N LYS A 114 -5.34 3.26 52.42
CA LYS A 114 -6.29 2.90 53.47
C LYS A 114 -5.58 2.38 54.73
N THR A 115 -4.58 1.51 54.56
CA THR A 115 -3.80 0.95 55.68
C THR A 115 -3.03 2.04 56.43
N ILE A 116 -2.45 3.00 55.71
CA ILE A 116 -1.77 4.17 56.29
C ILE A 116 -2.77 4.98 57.13
N ALA A 117 -3.95 5.30 56.59
CA ALA A 117 -4.99 6.04 57.32
C ALA A 117 -5.42 5.33 58.61
N ASP A 118 -5.61 4.00 58.55
CA ASP A 118 -5.96 3.19 59.73
C ASP A 118 -4.85 3.23 60.79
N LEU A 119 -3.58 3.10 60.40
CA LEU A 119 -2.43 3.18 61.33
C LEU A 119 -2.28 4.58 61.95
N GLU A 120 -2.46 5.64 61.16
CA GLU A 120 -2.45 7.02 61.64
C GLU A 120 -3.54 7.27 62.69
N SER A 121 -4.75 6.74 62.44
CA SER A 121 -5.86 6.83 63.39
C SER A 121 -5.55 6.10 64.71
N LYS A 122 -4.92 4.92 64.64
CA LYS A 122 -4.54 4.11 65.81
C LYS A 122 -3.43 4.76 66.64
N ASN A 123 -2.48 5.42 66.00
CA ASN A 123 -1.43 6.18 66.70
C ASN A 123 -1.99 7.42 67.42
N LYS A 124 -2.99 8.12 66.85
CA LYS A 124 -3.68 9.22 67.54
C LYS A 124 -4.50 8.75 68.75
N GLN A 125 -4.95 7.49 68.76
CA GLN A 125 -5.75 6.91 69.84
C GLN A 125 -4.92 6.24 70.95
N LYS A 126 -3.59 6.13 70.84
CA LYS A 126 -2.77 5.58 71.91
C LYS A 126 -2.70 6.62 73.06
N PRO A 127 -3.30 6.38 74.23
CA PRO A 127 -3.17 7.29 75.35
C PRO A 127 -1.68 7.36 75.73
N ALA A 128 -1.21 8.56 76.04
CA ALA A 128 0.08 8.75 76.69
C ALA A 128 0.11 7.83 77.93
N GLN A 129 0.94 6.79 77.89
CA GLN A 129 1.29 6.09 79.11
C GLN A 129 2.11 7.08 79.93
N GLU A 130 1.45 7.79 80.85
CA GLU A 130 2.14 8.46 81.94
C GLU A 130 3.01 7.41 82.64
N PRO A 131 4.33 7.64 82.81
CA PRO A 131 5.15 6.77 83.62
C PRO A 131 4.65 6.89 85.06
N LYS A 132 3.86 5.91 85.52
CA LYS A 132 3.55 5.72 86.94
C LYS A 132 4.82 5.28 87.65
N ASN A 133 5.68 6.23 87.99
CA ASN A 133 6.72 6.00 88.99
C ASN A 133 6.77 7.21 89.94
N ALA A 134 5.85 7.21 90.90
CA ALA A 134 5.95 8.03 92.10
C ALA A 134 5.85 7.08 93.30
N LYS A 135 7.02 6.63 93.78
CA LYS A 135 7.17 6.05 95.11
C LYS A 135 7.51 7.23 96.04
N PRO A 136 6.71 7.54 97.08
CA PRO A 136 7.05 8.59 98.02
C PRO A 136 8.30 8.20 98.83
N GLU A 137 9.21 9.15 98.96
CA GLU A 137 10.36 9.11 99.87
C GLU A 137 9.92 8.79 101.29
N ASP A 138 10.55 7.78 101.87
CA ASP A 138 10.50 7.45 103.28
C ASP A 138 11.42 8.44 104.02
N GLN A 139 10.86 9.37 104.79
CA GLN A 139 11.62 10.24 105.68
C GLN A 139 11.92 9.47 106.98
N PRO A 140 13.17 9.35 107.44
CA PRO A 140 13.43 8.95 108.81
C PRO A 140 13.24 10.15 109.73
N LYS A 141 12.36 10.02 110.74
CA LYS A 141 12.39 10.89 111.93
C LYS A 141 13.04 10.11 113.07
N GLU A 142 14.07 10.75 113.66
CA GLU A 142 14.67 10.43 114.96
C GLU A 142 13.65 10.43 116.11
#